data_AF-A0A2A5LUW5-F1
#
_entry.id   AF-A0A2A5LUW5-F1
#
_cell.length_a   1.000
_cell.length_b   1.000
_cell.length_c   1.000
_cell.angle_alpha   90.00
_cell.angle_beta   90.00
_cell.angle_gamma   90.00
#
_symmetry.space_group_name_H-M   'P 1'
#
loop_
_entity.id
_entity.type
_entity.pdbx_description
1 polymer ?
#
loop_
_entity_poly.entity_id
_entity_poly.type
_entity_poly.pdbx_seq_one_letter_code
_entity_poly.pdbx_strand_id
1 'polypeptide(L)' 'MISWGDSSNIQNQRFTCDGRQHCSQMRSRAEAEFFNKSCPNTKMDGDRDGVPCENDSRF' A
#
# COMPACT_ATOMS: atom_id res chain seq x y z
N MET A 1 -3.77 12.76 -32.87
CA MET A 1 -4.72 13.51 -32.03
C MET A 1 -4.88 12.74 -30.74
N ILE A 2 -4.55 13.43 -29.66
CA ILE A 2 -4.36 12.99 -28.28
C ILE A 2 -3.10 12.14 -28.04
N SER A 3 -2.12 12.83 -27.43
CA SER A 3 -1.08 12.36 -26.50
C SER A 3 -1.65 11.31 -25.51
N TRP A 4 -0.90 10.54 -24.74
CA TRP A 4 -0.38 10.90 -23.42
C TRP A 4 0.93 10.13 -23.24
N GLY A 5 1.98 10.89 -23.01
CA GLY A 5 3.31 10.37 -22.80
C GLY A 5 3.57 9.92 -21.37
N ASP A 6 4.86 9.66 -21.21
CA ASP A 6 5.62 9.59 -19.97
C ASP A 6 5.47 8.33 -19.13
N SER A 7 6.46 7.47 -19.38
CA SER A 7 7.49 7.17 -18.38
C SER A 7 7.14 6.24 -17.24
N SER A 8 7.91 5.16 -17.30
CA SER A 8 8.73 4.68 -16.20
C SER A 8 8.03 3.96 -15.05
N ASN A 9 8.76 2.97 -14.55
CA ASN A 9 8.54 2.34 -13.26
C ASN A 9 7.47 1.25 -13.21
N ILE A 10 7.77 0.15 -13.92
CA ILE A 10 7.36 -1.18 -13.48
C ILE A 10 7.87 -1.38 -12.04
N GLN A 11 6.98 -1.09 -11.08
CA GLN A 11 6.78 -1.79 -9.82
C GLN A 11 8.01 -2.05 -8.94
N ASN A 12 8.98 -1.13 -8.93
CA ASN A 12 9.95 -1.02 -7.83
C ASN A 12 9.67 0.26 -7.05
N GLN A 13 8.41 0.44 -6.66
CA GLN A 13 8.04 1.47 -5.71
C GLN A 13 8.73 1.08 -4.41
N ARG A 14 9.85 1.75 -4.09
CA ARG A 14 10.56 1.59 -2.83
C ARG A 14 9.64 2.07 -1.71
N PHE A 15 8.79 1.17 -1.23
CA PHE A 15 7.92 1.40 -0.10
C PHE A 15 8.80 1.75 1.10
N THR A 16 8.61 2.95 1.63
CA THR A 16 9.33 3.44 2.80
C THR A 16 8.31 3.76 3.85
N CYS A 17 8.65 3.49 5.10
CA CYS A 17 7.82 3.86 6.24
C CYS A 17 7.74 5.39 6.36
N ASP A 18 6.79 6.00 5.65
CA ASP A 18 6.57 7.45 5.65
C ASP A 18 5.59 7.90 6.74
N GLY A 19 5.16 6.99 7.60
CA GLY A 19 4.22 7.25 8.70
C GLY A 19 2.76 6.93 8.37
N ARG A 20 2.49 6.34 7.20
CA ARG A 20 1.17 5.82 6.85
C ARG A 20 0.81 4.60 7.69
N GLN A 21 -0.41 4.60 8.20
CA GLN A 21 -0.89 3.59 9.14
C GLN A 21 -2.24 2.99 8.74
N HIS A 22 -2.95 3.57 7.78
CA HIS A 22 -4.30 3.14 7.39
C HIS A 22 -4.39 2.76 5.91
N CYS A 23 -5.34 1.89 5.59
CA CYS A 23 -5.64 1.39 4.24
C CYS A 23 -6.08 2.48 3.26
N SER A 24 -6.74 3.53 3.76
CA SER A 24 -7.10 4.72 2.98
C SER A 24 -5.91 5.40 2.31
N GLN A 25 -4.71 5.23 2.88
CA GLN A 25 -3.47 5.86 2.44
C GLN A 25 -2.61 4.95 1.56
N MET A 26 -2.97 3.67 1.45
CA MET A 26 -2.29 2.71 0.58
C MET A 26 -2.85 2.84 -0.84
N ARG A 27 -2.00 2.63 -1.84
CA ARG A 27 -2.38 2.65 -3.26
C ARG A 27 -2.62 1.25 -3.81
N SER A 28 -2.16 0.21 -3.10
CA SER A 28 -2.29 -1.20 -3.49
C SER A 28 -2.20 -2.13 -2.29
N ARG A 29 -2.80 -3.33 -2.38
CA ARG A 29 -2.71 -4.36 -1.34
C ARG A 29 -1.27 -4.82 -1.09
N ALA A 30 -0.47 -4.98 -2.14
CA ALA A 30 0.96 -5.31 -2.02
C ALA A 30 1.77 -4.26 -1.24
N GLU A 31 1.40 -2.98 -1.35
CA GLU A 31 2.00 -1.91 -0.55
C GLU A 31 1.57 -2.04 0.92
N ALA A 32 0.28 -2.27 1.18
CA ALA A 32 -0.22 -2.48 2.54
C ALA A 32 0.44 -3.68 3.24
N GLU A 33 0.60 -4.79 2.53
CA GLU A 33 1.32 -5.98 3.01
C GLU A 33 2.79 -5.68 3.33
N PHE A 34 3.47 -4.93 2.46
CA PHE A 34 4.83 -4.50 2.70
C PHE A 34 4.90 -3.62 3.96
N PHE A 35 4.01 -2.64 4.10
CA PHE A 35 4.00 -1.75 5.27
C PHE A 35 3.69 -2.52 6.55
N ASN A 36 2.75 -3.46 6.54
CA ASN A 36 2.43 -4.27 7.72
C ASN A 36 3.61 -5.11 8.21
N LYS A 37 4.43 -5.62 7.28
CA LYS A 37 5.60 -6.46 7.60
C LYS A 37 6.89 -5.65 7.84
N SER A 38 7.02 -4.49 7.20
CA SER A 38 8.27 -3.72 7.16
C SER A 38 8.25 -2.49 8.06
N CYS A 39 7.07 -1.95 8.40
CA CYS A 39 6.93 -0.72 9.16
C CYS A 39 6.28 -0.95 10.54
N PRO A 40 6.89 -0.46 11.64
CA PRO A 40 6.26 -0.50 12.94
C PRO A 40 5.12 0.52 13.03
N ASN A 41 4.08 0.20 13.82
CA ASN A 41 2.89 1.04 14.07
C ASN A 41 1.84 1.09 12.96
N THR A 42 1.80 0.13 12.04
CA THR A 42 0.67 0.02 11.09
C THR A 42 -0.64 -0.35 11.80
N LYS A 43 -1.74 0.24 11.35
CA LYS A 43 -3.11 0.00 11.82
C LYS A 43 -4.01 -0.42 10.65
N MET A 44 -3.48 -1.32 9.83
CA MET A 44 -4.13 -1.82 8.61
C MET A 44 -4.71 -3.21 8.80
N ASP A 45 -4.13 -3.96 9.72
CA ASP A 45 -4.48 -5.31 10.10
C ASP A 45 -5.19 -5.24 11.47
N GLY A 46 -6.52 -5.16 11.42
CA GLY A 46 -7.36 -4.84 12.57
C GLY A 46 -7.56 -6.03 13.50
N ASP A 47 -7.67 -7.22 12.91
CA ASP A 47 -7.85 -8.51 13.58
C ASP A 47 -6.52 -9.26 13.80
N ARG A 48 -5.43 -8.80 13.17
CA ARG A 48 -4.06 -9.33 13.29
C ARG A 48 -3.90 -10.73 12.72
N ASP A 49 -4.64 -11.01 11.65
CA ASP A 49 -4.54 -12.27 10.91
C ASP A 49 -3.39 -12.27 9.88
N GLY A 50 -2.75 -11.11 9.67
CA GLY A 50 -1.68 -10.91 8.71
C GLY A 50 -2.13 -10.41 7.33
N VAL A 51 -3.43 -10.15 7.15
CA VAL A 51 -4.06 -9.64 5.93
C VAL A 51 -4.48 -8.17 6.14
N PRO A 52 -3.61 -7.20 5.81
CA PRO A 52 -3.99 -5.81 5.95
C PRO A 52 -5.07 -5.42 4.93
N CYS A 53 -5.96 -4.52 5.34
CA CYS A 53 -6.98 -3.93 4.48
C CYS A 53 -8.05 -4.89 3.95
N GLU A 54 -8.29 -6.01 4.62
CA GLU A 54 -9.39 -6.95 4.33
C GLU A 54 -10.78 -6.29 4.27
N ASN A 55 -11.01 -5.25 5.09
CA ASN A 55 -12.28 -4.53 5.15
C ASN A 55 -12.39 -3.38 4.11
N ASP A 56 -11.39 -3.19 3.25
CA ASP A 56 -11.36 -2.14 2.25
C ASP A 56 -11.66 -2.71 0.85
N SER A 57 -12.90 -2.52 0.39
CA SER A 57 -13.39 -2.99 -0.92
C SER A 57 -12.62 -2.49 -2.15
N ARG A 58 -11.64 -1.60 -1.98
CA ARG A 58 -10.77 -1.11 -3.06
C ARG A 58 -9.62 -2.08 -3.40
N PHE A 59 -9.43 -3.16 -2.62
CA PHE A 59 -8.28 -4.07 -2.69
C PHE A 59 -8.63 -5.55 -2.84
#